data_AF-A0A430FSU1-F1
#
_entry.id   AF-A0A430FSU1-F1
#
_cell.length_a   1.000
_cell.length_b   1.000
_cell.length_c   1.000
_cell.angle_alpha   90.00
_cell.angle_beta   90.00
_cell.angle_gamma   90.00
#
_symmetry.space_group_name_H-M   'P 1'
#
loop_
_entity.id
_entity.type
_entity.pdbx_description
1 polymer ?
#
loop_
_entity_poly.entity_id
_entity_poly.type
_entity_poly.pdbx_seq_one_letter_code
_entity_poly.pdbx_strand_id
1 'polypeptide(L)'
;MVDIDDGLEQMYQEVILEASKNPHGKQHFAADLADEQASTQGEAVVVAEHEACSAGQSRQFNPTCGDEATIRVEISDAEPHTIERLVWDGHGCSISQASLSVMVDLVEGRNVDEAMELFKDFHDLMQSRGKGLDNEEEEEALGDAVVFQGVSRYPMRIKCALLGWEGLKDSLARALAETK
;
A
#
# COMPACT_ATOMS: atom_id res chain seq x y z
N MET A 1 26.98 17.54 -19.63
CA MET A 1 25.59 17.54 -20.13
C MET A 1 24.93 16.43 -19.34
N VAL A 2 24.22 16.78 -18.27
CA VAL A 2 23.43 15.78 -17.52
C VAL A 2 22.22 15.51 -18.40
N ASP A 3 22.03 14.27 -18.81
CA ASP A 3 20.84 13.89 -19.58
C ASP A 3 19.61 14.23 -18.73
N ILE A 4 18.60 14.85 -19.33
CA ILE A 4 17.39 15.29 -18.60
C ILE A 4 16.68 14.09 -17.94
N ASP A 5 16.86 12.89 -18.51
CA ASP A 5 16.40 11.60 -17.98
C ASP A 5 17.10 11.23 -16.64
N ASP A 6 18.42 11.44 -16.54
CA ASP A 6 19.21 11.15 -15.33
C ASP A 6 18.81 12.04 -14.13
N GLY A 7 18.40 13.29 -14.41
CA GLY A 7 17.96 14.23 -13.39
C GLY A 7 16.61 13.87 -12.77
N LEU A 8 15.67 13.41 -13.60
CA LEU A 8 14.36 12.94 -13.15
C LEU A 8 14.47 11.59 -12.44
N GLU A 9 15.29 10.67 -12.93
CA GLU A 9 15.55 9.39 -12.25
C GLU A 9 16.19 9.59 -10.86
N GLN A 10 17.10 10.55 -10.69
CA GLN A 10 17.67 10.88 -9.38
C GLN A 10 16.63 11.43 -8.40
N MET A 11 15.76 12.34 -8.86
CA MET A 11 14.68 12.87 -8.04
C MET A 11 13.72 11.75 -7.58
N TYR A 12 13.34 10.84 -8.47
CA TYR A 12 12.48 9.70 -8.10
C TYR A 12 13.14 8.73 -7.13
N GLN A 13 14.46 8.53 -7.26
CA GLN A 13 15.21 7.75 -6.27
C GLN A 13 15.23 8.42 -4.90
N GLU A 14 15.36 9.75 -4.84
CA GLU A 14 15.30 10.50 -3.58
C GLU A 14 13.94 10.36 -2.90
N VAL A 15 12.83 10.46 -3.65
CA VAL A 15 11.47 10.27 -3.11
C VAL A 15 11.30 8.88 -2.52
N ILE A 16 11.69 7.82 -3.24
CA ILE A 16 11.63 6.44 -2.73
C ILE A 16 12.48 6.29 -1.46
N LEU A 17 13.69 6.87 -1.46
CA LEU A 17 14.58 6.78 -0.30
C LEU A 17 14.03 7.53 0.91
N GLU A 18 13.45 8.71 0.73
CA GLU A 18 12.83 9.48 1.80
C GLU A 18 11.62 8.76 2.40
N ALA A 19 10.68 8.34 1.55
CA ALA A 19 9.50 7.59 1.96
C ALA A 19 9.85 6.28 2.67
N SER A 20 10.95 5.63 2.27
CA SER A 20 11.42 4.41 2.96
C SER A 20 12.07 4.67 4.33
N LYS A 21 12.64 5.86 4.55
CA LYS A 21 13.31 6.24 5.81
C LYS A 21 12.32 6.78 6.84
N ASN A 22 11.35 7.57 6.39
CA ASN A 22 10.32 8.17 7.23
C ASN A 22 8.92 7.76 6.72
N PRO A 23 8.57 6.47 6.81
CA PRO A 23 7.32 6.00 6.25
C PRO A 23 6.09 6.51 7.01
N HIS A 24 5.10 6.97 6.27
CA HIS A 24 3.77 7.30 6.77
C HIS A 24 2.93 6.04 6.99
N GLY A 25 1.98 6.10 7.94
CA GLY A 25 1.13 4.98 8.33
C GLY A 25 1.85 3.83 9.07
N LYS A 26 3.18 3.87 9.21
CA LYS A 26 3.94 2.81 9.88
C LYS A 26 3.73 2.82 11.39
N GLN A 27 3.37 1.68 11.94
CA GLN A 27 3.20 1.44 13.36
C GLN A 27 3.95 0.15 13.77
N HIS A 28 3.95 -0.13 15.07
CA HIS A 28 4.34 -1.43 15.59
C HIS A 28 3.14 -2.06 16.28
N PHE A 29 2.62 -3.11 15.68
CA PHE A 29 1.52 -3.87 16.26
C PHE A 29 2.09 -4.70 17.40
N ALA A 30 1.39 -4.75 18.53
CA ALA A 30 1.75 -5.68 19.59
C ALA A 30 1.77 -7.09 18.99
N ALA A 31 2.86 -7.83 19.19
CA ALA A 31 2.87 -9.25 18.90
C ALA A 31 1.73 -9.87 19.71
N ASP A 32 0.79 -10.53 19.05
CA ASP A 32 -0.22 -11.32 19.74
C ASP A 32 0.55 -12.35 20.58
N LEU A 33 0.67 -12.12 21.89
CA LEU A 33 1.35 -12.99 22.86
C LEU A 33 0.66 -14.37 23.02
N ALA A 34 -0.23 -14.73 22.09
CA ALA A 34 -1.02 -15.96 22.06
C ALA A 34 -0.52 -17.00 21.05
N ASP A 35 0.54 -16.71 20.26
CA ASP A 35 0.84 -17.48 19.04
C ASP A 35 1.96 -18.52 19.12
N GLU A 36 2.49 -18.86 20.31
CA GLU A 36 3.49 -19.95 20.41
C GLU A 36 2.89 -21.36 20.20
N GLN A 37 1.57 -21.52 19.98
CA GLN A 37 0.96 -22.86 19.82
C GLN A 37 -0.17 -23.01 18.77
N ALA A 38 -0.35 -22.07 17.83
CA ALA A 38 -1.42 -22.19 16.82
C ALA A 38 -0.85 -22.36 15.40
N SER A 39 -0.83 -23.60 14.93
CA SER A 39 -0.65 -23.96 13.50
C SER A 39 -1.95 -23.80 12.70
N THR A 40 -2.73 -22.78 13.03
CA THR A 40 -3.98 -22.43 12.38
C THR A 40 -3.97 -20.93 12.15
N GLN A 41 -4.35 -20.50 10.95
CA GLN A 41 -4.57 -19.12 10.53
C GLN A 41 -5.54 -18.40 11.49
N GLY A 42 -5.03 -17.97 12.64
CA GLY A 42 -5.75 -17.21 13.64
C GLY A 42 -5.79 -15.77 13.18
N GLU A 43 -6.90 -15.38 12.59
CA GLU A 43 -7.16 -13.99 12.23
C GLU A 43 -7.30 -13.18 13.51
N ALA A 44 -6.31 -12.36 13.84
CA ALA A 44 -6.44 -11.45 14.98
C ALA A 44 -7.65 -10.54 14.72
N VAL A 45 -8.57 -10.45 15.68
CA VAL A 45 -9.75 -9.60 15.56
C VAL A 45 -9.29 -8.16 15.64
N VAL A 46 -9.33 -7.43 14.51
CA VAL A 46 -9.06 -6.00 14.51
C VAL A 46 -10.34 -5.29 14.88
N VAL A 47 -10.28 -4.47 15.93
CA VAL A 47 -11.37 -3.62 16.37
C VAL A 47 -11.08 -2.22 15.87
N ALA A 48 -12.06 -1.60 15.20
CA ALA A 48 -11.95 -0.21 14.78
C ALA A 48 -11.72 0.70 16.00
N GLU A 49 -10.81 1.65 15.89
CA GLU A 49 -10.66 2.70 16.90
C GLU A 49 -11.77 3.75 16.77
N HIS A 50 -12.34 3.92 15.58
CA HIS A 50 -13.48 4.81 15.33
C HIS A 50 -14.83 4.16 15.69
N GLU A 51 -15.72 4.95 16.33
CA GLU A 51 -17.01 4.48 16.88
C GLU A 51 -18.04 4.03 15.82
N ALA A 52 -17.90 4.52 14.58
CA ALA A 52 -18.79 4.23 13.45
C ALA A 52 -17.99 3.74 12.22
N CYS A 53 -17.05 2.82 12.46
CA CYS A 53 -16.26 2.22 11.42
C CYS A 53 -16.18 0.70 11.54
N SER A 54 -15.98 0.10 10.38
CA SER A 54 -15.69 -1.33 10.22
C SER A 54 -14.21 -1.50 9.91
N ALA A 55 -13.56 -2.46 10.58
CA ALA A 55 -12.12 -2.68 10.45
C ALA A 55 -11.81 -3.97 9.69
N GLY A 56 -10.70 -3.95 8.95
CA GLY A 56 -10.18 -5.12 8.25
C GLY A 56 -8.67 -5.14 8.30
N GLN A 57 -8.07 -6.33 8.16
CA GLN A 57 -6.63 -6.47 8.07
C GLN A 57 -6.17 -7.56 7.11
N SER A 58 -4.98 -7.40 6.56
CA SER A 58 -4.36 -8.41 5.73
C SER A 58 -2.85 -8.45 5.93
N ARG A 59 -2.31 -9.67 6.06
CA ARG A 59 -0.86 -9.92 6.14
C ARG A 59 -0.37 -10.41 4.78
N GLN A 60 0.64 -9.73 4.26
CA GLN A 60 1.26 -9.95 2.97
C GLN A 60 2.70 -10.39 3.15
N PHE A 61 3.14 -11.35 2.33
CA PHE A 61 4.51 -11.86 2.34
C PHE A 61 5.04 -12.05 0.92
N ASN A 62 6.17 -11.42 0.62
CA ASN A 62 6.88 -11.57 -0.64
C ASN A 62 8.23 -12.28 -0.42
N PRO A 63 8.31 -13.61 -0.64
CA PRO A 63 9.52 -14.38 -0.38
C PRO A 63 10.69 -14.02 -1.29
N THR A 64 10.46 -13.30 -2.40
CA THR A 64 11.51 -12.95 -3.35
C THR A 64 12.45 -11.88 -2.79
N CYS A 65 11.88 -10.88 -2.11
CA CYS A 65 12.61 -9.80 -1.42
C CYS A 65 12.75 -10.09 0.09
N GLY A 66 11.96 -11.03 0.64
CA GLY A 66 11.80 -11.22 2.08
C GLY A 66 10.98 -10.10 2.72
N ASP A 67 10.10 -9.45 1.95
CA ASP A 67 9.25 -8.39 2.49
C ASP A 67 8.03 -9.00 3.19
N GLU A 68 7.63 -8.41 4.31
CA GLU A 68 6.44 -8.76 5.07
C GLU A 68 5.76 -7.49 5.57
N ALA A 69 4.45 -7.39 5.37
CA ALA A 69 3.66 -6.28 5.87
C ALA A 69 2.27 -6.74 6.30
N THR A 70 1.78 -6.20 7.40
CA THR A 70 0.38 -6.31 7.83
C THR A 70 -0.26 -4.95 7.68
N ILE A 71 -1.34 -4.88 6.91
CA ILE A 71 -2.11 -3.66 6.63
C ILE A 71 -3.39 -3.75 7.46
N ARG A 72 -3.77 -2.67 8.14
CA ARG A 72 -5.04 -2.51 8.85
C ARG A 72 -5.74 -1.27 8.33
N VAL A 73 -7.03 -1.41 8.03
CA VAL A 73 -7.88 -0.32 7.55
C VAL A 73 -9.12 -0.19 8.41
N GLU A 74 -9.60 1.04 8.54
CA GLU A 74 -10.92 1.35 9.09
C GLU A 74 -11.69 2.14 8.03
N ILE A 75 -12.91 1.70 7.75
CA ILE A 75 -13.80 2.37 6.80
C ILE A 75 -15.06 2.85 7.50
N SER A 76 -15.59 4.01 7.10
CA SER A 76 -16.85 4.55 7.62
C SER A 76 -18.02 3.61 7.35
N ASP A 77 -18.92 3.43 8.31
CA ASP A 77 -20.14 2.64 8.09
C ASP A 77 -21.12 3.34 7.13
N ALA A 78 -21.04 4.68 7.02
CA ALA A 78 -21.85 5.45 6.10
C ALA A 78 -21.35 5.33 4.66
N GLU A 79 -22.29 5.23 3.71
CA GLU A 79 -22.00 5.27 2.28
C GLU A 79 -21.86 6.72 1.76
N PRO A 80 -20.90 7.01 0.86
CA PRO A 80 -19.86 6.08 0.39
C PRO A 80 -18.83 5.79 1.48
N HIS A 81 -18.45 4.51 1.62
CA HIS A 81 -17.47 4.08 2.62
C HIS A 81 -16.15 4.81 2.39
N THR A 82 -15.69 5.54 3.39
CA THR A 82 -14.47 6.35 3.37
C THR A 82 -13.40 5.66 4.21
N ILE A 83 -12.16 5.63 3.74
CA ILE A 83 -11.01 5.10 4.47
C ILE A 83 -10.62 6.13 5.54
N GLU A 84 -11.14 5.96 6.74
CA GLU A 84 -10.89 6.88 7.86
C GLU A 84 -9.49 6.69 8.46
N ARG A 85 -8.90 5.50 8.28
CA ARG A 85 -7.57 5.18 8.77
C ARG A 85 -6.94 4.05 8.00
N LEU A 86 -5.66 4.21 7.65
CA LEU A 86 -4.84 3.14 7.13
C LEU A 86 -3.48 3.09 7.81
N VAL A 87 -3.16 1.97 8.45
CA VAL A 87 -1.90 1.78 9.16
C VAL A 87 -1.28 0.43 8.80
N TRP A 88 0.04 0.35 8.90
CA TRP A 88 0.77 -0.86 8.57
C TRP A 88 1.92 -1.13 9.53
N ASP A 89 2.28 -2.40 9.69
CA ASP A 89 3.49 -2.83 10.39
C ASP A 89 4.20 -3.89 9.56
N GLY A 90 5.52 -3.92 9.62
CA GLY A 90 6.31 -4.86 8.83
C GLY A 90 7.72 -4.39 8.52
N HIS A 91 8.38 -5.22 7.73
CA HIS A 91 9.76 -5.03 7.28
C HIS A 91 9.91 -5.42 5.81
N GLY A 92 10.81 -4.73 5.11
CA GLY A 92 11.04 -5.00 3.71
C GLY A 92 12.13 -4.11 3.13
N CYS A 93 12.42 -4.29 1.85
CA CYS A 93 13.32 -3.42 1.11
C CYS A 93 12.78 -1.98 1.01
N SER A 94 13.62 -1.04 0.57
CA SER A 94 13.23 0.37 0.45
C SER A 94 12.02 0.59 -0.46
N ILE A 95 11.88 -0.22 -1.52
CA ILE A 95 10.77 -0.12 -2.48
C ILE A 95 9.44 -0.49 -1.82
N SER A 96 9.39 -1.59 -1.05
CA SER A 96 8.15 -2.01 -0.40
C SER A 96 7.73 -1.04 0.70
N GLN A 97 8.68 -0.55 1.50
CA GLN A 97 8.40 0.45 2.54
C GLN A 97 7.96 1.80 1.96
N ALA A 98 8.62 2.27 0.89
CA ALA A 98 8.21 3.48 0.20
C ALA A 98 6.83 3.34 -0.41
N SER A 99 6.53 2.20 -1.06
CA SER A 99 5.23 1.99 -1.69
C SER A 99 4.10 1.91 -0.67
N LEU A 100 4.33 1.31 0.51
CA LEU A 100 3.39 1.33 1.62
C LEU A 100 3.13 2.76 2.11
N SER A 101 4.18 3.55 2.29
CA SER A 101 4.08 4.96 2.72
C SER A 101 3.26 5.79 1.73
N VAL A 102 3.63 5.74 0.44
CA VAL A 102 2.94 6.52 -0.61
C VAL A 102 1.49 6.06 -0.77
N MET A 103 1.22 4.77 -0.64
CA MET A 103 -0.15 4.24 -0.66
C MET A 103 -1.00 4.83 0.47
N VAL A 104 -0.48 4.92 1.70
CA VAL A 104 -1.20 5.53 2.85
C VAL A 104 -1.65 6.94 2.50
N ASP A 105 -0.70 7.79 2.08
CA ASP A 105 -0.97 9.19 1.75
C ASP A 105 -1.98 9.33 0.61
N LEU A 106 -1.96 8.37 -0.32
CA LEU A 106 -2.77 8.44 -1.51
C LEU A 106 -4.21 7.99 -1.28
N VAL A 107 -4.47 7.05 -0.37
CA VAL A 107 -5.81 6.44 -0.19
C VAL A 107 -6.52 6.84 1.11
N GLU A 108 -5.81 7.28 2.14
CA GLU A 108 -6.45 7.72 3.39
C GLU A 108 -7.33 8.96 3.14
N GLY A 109 -8.56 8.95 3.67
CA GLY A 109 -9.58 9.98 3.47
C GLY A 109 -10.34 9.89 2.14
N ARG A 110 -9.99 8.94 1.25
CA ARG A 110 -10.76 8.67 0.01
C ARG A 110 -11.84 7.63 0.24
N ASN A 111 -12.81 7.60 -0.66
CA ASN A 111 -13.77 6.51 -0.64
C ASN A 111 -13.17 5.21 -1.19
N VAL A 112 -13.77 4.08 -0.83
CA VAL A 112 -13.27 2.74 -1.18
C VAL A 112 -13.21 2.53 -2.69
N ASP A 113 -14.17 3.04 -3.46
CA ASP A 113 -14.19 2.89 -4.92
C ASP A 113 -13.00 3.63 -5.55
N GLU A 114 -12.75 4.88 -5.13
CA GLU A 114 -11.58 5.68 -5.56
C GLU A 114 -10.26 4.98 -5.21
N ALA A 115 -10.16 4.39 -4.01
CA ALA A 115 -8.97 3.65 -3.60
C ALA A 115 -8.74 2.39 -4.48
N MET A 116 -9.82 1.75 -4.93
CA MET A 116 -9.74 0.59 -5.82
C MET A 116 -9.42 0.96 -7.28
N GLU A 117 -9.81 2.15 -7.74
CA GLU A 117 -9.35 2.72 -9.01
C GLU A 117 -7.84 2.99 -8.96
N LEU A 118 -7.36 3.66 -7.91
CA LEU A 118 -5.93 3.90 -7.69
C LEU A 118 -5.13 2.59 -7.60
N PHE A 119 -5.67 1.56 -6.95
CA PHE A 119 -5.07 0.22 -6.92
C PHE A 119 -4.89 -0.33 -8.35
N LYS A 120 -5.92 -0.24 -9.19
CA LYS A 120 -5.88 -0.71 -10.57
C LYS A 120 -4.82 0.06 -11.36
N ASP A 121 -4.82 1.39 -11.26
CA ASP A 121 -3.92 2.24 -12.03
C ASP A 121 -2.46 2.04 -11.62
N PHE A 122 -2.20 1.86 -10.32
CA PHE A 122 -0.86 1.53 -9.84
C PHE A 122 -0.41 0.13 -10.32
N HIS A 123 -1.32 -0.83 -10.38
CA HIS A 123 -1.04 -2.15 -10.93
C HIS A 123 -0.72 -2.08 -12.43
N ASP A 124 -1.48 -1.30 -13.20
CA ASP A 124 -1.22 -1.05 -14.62
C ASP A 124 0.14 -0.35 -14.83
N LEU A 125 0.47 0.64 -13.98
CA LEU A 125 1.77 1.31 -13.97
C LEU A 125 2.91 0.29 -13.76
N MET A 126 2.74 -0.65 -12.82
CA MET A 126 3.74 -1.69 -12.56
C MET A 126 3.91 -2.66 -13.73
N GLN A 127 2.89 -2.82 -14.58
CA GLN A 127 2.94 -3.64 -15.79
C GLN A 127 3.45 -2.89 -17.02
N SER A 128 3.55 -1.56 -16.97
CA SER A 128 3.96 -0.70 -18.09
C SER A 128 5.37 -0.95 -18.62
N ARG A 129 6.24 -1.62 -17.84
CA ARG A 129 7.67 -1.86 -18.17
C ARG A 129 8.44 -0.56 -18.41
N GLY A 130 8.12 0.47 -17.65
CA GLY A 130 8.78 1.78 -17.67
C GLY A 130 8.16 2.78 -18.63
N LYS A 131 7.07 2.42 -19.32
CA LYS A 131 6.38 3.29 -20.27
C LYS A 131 5.48 4.33 -19.60
N GLY A 132 5.05 4.09 -18.36
CA GLY A 132 4.03 4.93 -17.72
C GLY A 132 2.62 4.47 -18.07
N LEU A 133 1.63 5.30 -17.77
CA LEU A 133 0.25 5.09 -18.16
C LEU A 133 -0.04 5.84 -19.47
N ASP A 134 -1.01 5.34 -20.25
CA ASP A 134 -1.40 5.98 -21.52
C ASP A 134 -2.38 7.16 -21.29
N ASN A 135 -3.01 7.21 -20.12
CA ASN A 135 -4.00 8.21 -19.74
C ASN A 135 -3.41 9.19 -18.72
N GLU A 136 -3.35 10.46 -19.08
CA GLU A 136 -2.81 11.53 -18.22
C GLU A 136 -3.62 11.71 -16.93
N GLU A 137 -4.93 11.46 -16.95
CA GLU A 137 -5.79 11.56 -15.76
C GLU A 137 -5.47 10.46 -14.73
N GLU A 138 -5.18 9.24 -15.20
CA GLU A 138 -4.78 8.11 -14.33
C GLU A 138 -3.39 8.36 -13.73
N GLU A 139 -2.48 8.94 -14.52
CA GLU A 139 -1.14 9.31 -14.03
C GLU A 139 -1.20 10.44 -12.99
N GLU A 140 -2.02 11.48 -13.23
CA GLU A 140 -2.24 12.57 -12.27
C GLU A 140 -2.89 12.05 -10.98
N ALA A 141 -3.85 11.13 -11.09
CA ALA A 141 -4.51 10.52 -9.93
C ALA A 141 -3.53 9.75 -9.04
N LEU A 142 -2.50 9.12 -9.62
CA LEU A 142 -1.47 8.39 -8.87
C LEU A 142 -0.53 9.31 -8.07
N GLY A 143 -0.47 10.61 -8.36
CA GLY A 143 0.37 11.57 -7.62
C GLY A 143 1.79 11.05 -7.42
N ASP A 144 2.26 11.01 -6.16
CA ASP A 144 3.61 10.54 -5.82
C ASP A 144 3.85 9.06 -6.14
N ALA A 145 2.81 8.25 -6.41
CA ALA A 145 3.00 6.86 -6.81
C ALA A 145 3.56 6.73 -8.24
N VAL A 146 3.54 7.79 -9.06
CA VAL A 146 4.15 7.80 -10.40
C VAL A 146 5.67 7.57 -10.35
N VAL A 147 6.34 7.90 -9.24
CA VAL A 147 7.79 7.70 -9.08
C VAL A 147 8.20 6.23 -9.20
N PHE A 148 7.25 5.31 -9.00
CA PHE A 148 7.47 3.87 -9.17
C PHE A 148 7.50 3.43 -10.65
N GLN A 149 7.23 4.31 -11.63
CA GLN A 149 7.37 3.99 -13.05
C GLN A 149 8.75 3.39 -13.35
N GLY A 150 9.82 3.93 -12.75
CA GLY A 150 11.17 3.38 -12.89
C GLY A 150 11.30 1.94 -12.36
N VAL A 151 10.57 1.59 -11.30
CA VAL A 151 10.53 0.24 -10.70
C VAL A 151 9.88 -0.78 -11.65
N SER A 152 8.89 -0.37 -12.43
CA SER A 152 8.20 -1.26 -13.40
C SER A 152 9.13 -1.83 -14.49
N ARG A 153 10.30 -1.20 -14.73
CA ARG A 153 11.36 -1.73 -15.62
C ARG A 153 12.02 -3.01 -15.08
N TYR A 154 11.86 -3.31 -13.79
CA TYR A 154 12.54 -4.39 -13.09
C TYR A 154 11.53 -5.44 -12.56
N PRO A 155 11.25 -6.51 -13.32
CA PRO A 155 10.25 -7.52 -12.94
C PRO A 155 10.43 -8.12 -11.54
N MET A 156 11.67 -8.23 -11.07
CA MET A 156 11.99 -8.75 -9.74
C MET A 156 11.60 -7.81 -8.59
N ARG A 157 11.33 -6.53 -8.87
CA ARG A 157 10.95 -5.50 -7.88
C ARG A 157 9.46 -5.16 -7.91
N ILE A 158 8.73 -5.53 -8.96
CA ILE A 158 7.28 -5.31 -9.08
C ILE A 158 6.52 -5.85 -7.87
N LYS A 159 6.83 -7.07 -7.42
CA LYS A 159 6.19 -7.66 -6.23
C LYS A 159 6.49 -6.89 -4.95
N CYS A 160 7.65 -6.24 -4.87
CA CYS A 160 8.04 -5.48 -3.69
C CYS A 160 7.24 -4.15 -3.68
N ALA A 161 6.95 -3.54 -4.83
CA ALA A 161 6.05 -2.38 -4.94
C ALA A 161 4.56 -2.74 -4.68
N LEU A 162 4.05 -3.84 -5.25
CA LEU A 162 2.64 -4.20 -5.13
C LEU A 162 2.25 -4.78 -3.75
N LEU A 163 3.20 -5.11 -2.88
CA LEU A 163 2.95 -5.77 -1.60
C LEU A 163 1.88 -5.05 -0.75
N GLY A 164 2.05 -3.73 -0.56
CA GLY A 164 1.12 -2.93 0.24
C GLY A 164 -0.27 -2.85 -0.37
N TRP A 165 -0.32 -2.66 -1.70
CA TRP A 165 -1.54 -2.52 -2.48
C TRP A 165 -2.41 -3.79 -2.47
N GLU A 166 -1.79 -4.97 -2.57
CA GLU A 166 -2.50 -6.24 -2.39
C GLU A 166 -3.06 -6.37 -0.96
N GLY A 167 -2.30 -5.91 0.04
CA GLY A 167 -2.73 -5.84 1.43
C GLY A 167 -3.93 -4.91 1.65
N LEU A 168 -3.91 -3.72 1.05
CA LEU A 168 -5.01 -2.76 1.04
C LEU A 168 -6.29 -3.42 0.51
N LYS A 169 -6.25 -3.95 -0.72
CA LYS A 169 -7.42 -4.60 -1.34
C LYS A 169 -8.02 -5.69 -0.45
N ASP A 170 -7.17 -6.58 0.07
CA ASP A 170 -7.63 -7.68 0.93
C ASP A 170 -8.21 -7.18 2.26
N SER A 171 -7.61 -6.15 2.86
CA SER A 171 -8.08 -5.55 4.11
C SER A 171 -9.40 -4.80 3.94
N LEU A 172 -9.59 -4.08 2.82
CA LEU A 172 -10.84 -3.41 2.47
C LEU A 172 -11.96 -4.43 2.23
N ALA A 173 -11.68 -5.52 1.51
CA ALA A 173 -12.65 -6.58 1.28
C ALA A 173 -13.14 -7.21 2.60
N ARG A 174 -12.26 -7.37 3.59
CA ARG A 174 -12.62 -7.86 4.93
C ARG A 174 -13.42 -6.81 5.71
N ALA A 175 -13.01 -5.54 5.67
CA ALA A 175 -13.74 -4.46 6.36
C ALA A 175 -15.18 -4.28 5.84
N LEU A 176 -15.36 -4.35 4.52
CA LEU A 176 -16.67 -4.30 3.86
C LEU A 176 -17.56 -5.50 4.23
N ALA A 177 -16.97 -6.68 4.43
CA ALA A 177 -17.71 -7.87 4.84
C ALA A 177 -18.25 -7.79 6.27
N GLU A 178 -17.63 -6.97 7.12
CA GLU A 178 -18.00 -6.72 8.52
C GLU A 178 -18.88 -5.47 8.70
N THR A 179 -19.11 -4.70 7.63
CA THR A 179 -19.96 -3.49 7.68
C THR A 179 -21.41 -3.86 7.98
N LYS A 180 -22.02 -3.12 8.91
CA LYS A 180 -23.36 -3.39 9.47
C LYS A 180 -24.51 -2.80 8.66
#